data_AF-A0AAV2BRE0-F1
#
_entry.id   AF-A0AAV2BRE0-F1
#
_cell.length_a   1.000
_cell.length_b   1.000
_cell.length_c   1.000
_cell.angle_alpha   90.00
_cell.angle_beta   90.00
_cell.angle_gamma   90.00
#
_symmetry.space_group_name_H-M   'P 1'
#
loop_
_entity.id
_entity.type
_entity.pdbx_description
1 polymer ?
#
loop_
_entity_poly.entity_id
_entity_poly.type
_entity_poly.pdbx_seq_one_letter_code
_entity_poly.pdbx_strand_id
1 'polypeptide(L)'
;MKETNSSETYLKTVNVSKRPLLNQKITLSLESPDGPLSTFKNDMKTLYNDHLFSDIVLRTDTEEFQAHRSILSARSPVFRSMFSTDMKEKADKCVEISDLSSDTVRRMLLFLYSDFVEELNLKSAKELYFAADKYDIISLKRRCAVFMQRNLCPSNVCEVLVLADMHQDRDLKSAVYDYIQKNDKKVFASDEWKLFMENNSYIAAHVMHNRYMKN
;
A
#
# COMPACT_ATOMS: atom_id res chain seq x y z
N MET A 1 -11.24 54.45 40.25
CA MET A 1 -11.38 53.50 39.12
C MET A 1 -10.98 52.13 39.62
N LYS A 2 -11.91 51.17 39.61
CA LYS A 2 -11.71 49.77 40.00
C LYS A 2 -11.82 48.92 38.73
N GLU A 3 -10.85 48.05 38.47
CA GLU A 3 -10.98 46.83 37.67
C GLU A 3 -10.08 45.78 38.37
N THR A 4 -10.57 44.95 39.29
CA THR A 4 -11.22 43.62 39.14
C THR A 4 -10.40 42.58 38.37
N ASN A 5 -9.78 41.73 39.18
CA ASN A 5 -9.21 40.43 38.91
C ASN A 5 -10.24 39.48 38.25
N SER A 6 -9.85 38.69 37.25
CA SER A 6 -10.62 37.49 36.85
C SER A 6 -9.74 36.50 36.10
N SER A 7 -8.85 35.84 36.83
CA SER A 7 -8.30 34.53 36.47
C SER A 7 -9.35 33.46 36.78
N GLU A 8 -10.51 33.52 36.13
CA GLU A 8 -11.53 32.48 36.16
C GLU A 8 -12.11 32.34 34.75
N THR A 9 -11.63 31.34 34.01
CA THR A 9 -12.35 30.86 32.82
C THR A 9 -12.65 29.38 33.00
N TYR A 10 -13.68 29.16 33.82
CA TYR A 10 -14.69 28.10 33.75
C TYR A 10 -14.23 26.71 33.27
N LEU A 11 -13.85 25.87 34.25
CA LEU A 11 -14.13 24.43 34.20
C LEU A 11 -15.65 24.26 33.99
N LYS A 12 -16.09 23.93 32.77
CA LYS A 12 -17.47 23.47 32.58
C LYS A 12 -17.62 22.13 33.29
N THR A 13 -18.47 22.12 34.30
CA THR A 13 -18.90 20.94 35.05
C THR A 13 -19.36 19.85 34.11
N VAL A 14 -18.72 18.68 34.20
CA VAL A 14 -19.20 17.45 33.56
C VAL A 14 -20.52 17.08 34.24
N ASN A 15 -21.62 17.14 33.51
CA ASN A 15 -22.89 16.58 33.96
C ASN A 15 -22.76 15.05 33.99
N VAL A 16 -22.32 14.50 35.11
CA VAL A 16 -22.33 13.06 35.35
C VAL A 16 -23.77 12.65 35.65
N SER A 17 -24.54 12.38 34.61
CA SER A 17 -25.77 11.61 34.74
C SER A 17 -25.41 10.25 35.31
N LYS A 18 -25.94 9.92 36.50
CA LYS A 18 -25.82 8.60 37.12
C LYS A 18 -26.62 7.57 36.32
N ARG A 19 -26.07 7.12 35.20
CA ARG A 19 -26.46 5.89 34.49
C ARG A 19 -25.19 5.17 34.04
N PRO A 20 -25.07 3.85 34.24
CA PRO A 20 -23.87 3.14 33.82
C PRO A 20 -23.87 3.05 32.30
N LEU A 21 -22.94 3.71 31.64
CA LEU A 21 -22.74 3.60 30.19
C LEU A 21 -21.43 2.86 29.91
N LEU A 22 -21.61 1.60 29.50
CA LEU A 22 -20.63 0.71 28.93
C LEU A 22 -20.19 1.26 27.54
N ASN A 23 -18.89 1.34 27.28
CA ASN A 23 -18.27 1.55 25.95
C ASN A 23 -18.73 2.76 25.12
N GLN A 24 -18.34 3.98 25.52
CA GLN A 24 -18.29 5.10 24.59
C GLN A 24 -16.82 5.37 24.18
N LYS A 25 -16.49 5.06 22.92
CA LYS A 25 -15.25 5.54 22.29
C LYS A 25 -15.28 7.06 22.31
N ILE A 26 -14.32 7.66 23.01
CA ILE A 26 -14.12 9.11 22.97
C ILE A 26 -13.49 9.43 21.61
N THR A 27 -14.30 9.85 20.65
CA THR A 27 -13.80 10.50 19.44
C THR A 27 -13.55 11.97 19.79
N LEU A 28 -12.28 12.37 19.90
CA LEU A 28 -11.89 13.77 20.04
C LEU A 28 -12.06 14.47 18.69
N SER A 29 -13.25 14.99 18.41
CA SER A 29 -13.46 15.96 17.35
C SER A 29 -12.96 17.33 17.84
N LEU A 30 -11.72 17.67 17.52
CA LEU A 30 -11.19 19.01 17.73
C LEU A 30 -11.71 19.90 16.60
N GLU A 31 -12.73 20.70 16.88
CA GLU A 31 -13.13 21.81 16.01
C GLU A 31 -12.47 23.09 16.54
N SER A 32 -11.43 23.57 15.84
CA SER A 32 -10.78 24.85 16.14
C SER A 32 -11.42 25.98 15.33
N PRO A 33 -11.45 27.22 15.86
CA PRO A 33 -12.07 28.38 15.20
C PRO A 33 -11.35 28.87 13.92
N ASP A 34 -10.16 28.37 13.58
CA ASP A 34 -9.31 28.90 12.50
C ASP A 34 -9.29 28.05 11.20
N GLY A 35 -10.35 27.29 10.91
CA GLY A 35 -10.42 26.41 9.74
C GLY A 35 -9.97 24.97 10.03
N PRO A 36 -9.99 24.07 9.03
CA PRO A 36 -9.68 22.67 9.27
C PRO A 36 -8.23 22.54 9.75
N LEU A 37 -8.05 22.02 10.97
CA LEU A 37 -6.75 21.63 11.51
C LEU A 37 -6.03 20.77 10.47
N SER A 38 -4.83 21.19 10.06
CA SER A 38 -4.02 20.38 9.17
C SER A 38 -3.71 19.07 9.90
N THR A 39 -3.92 17.95 9.20
CA THR A 39 -3.60 16.63 9.74
C THR A 39 -2.21 16.26 9.28
N PHE A 40 -1.46 15.49 10.06
CA PHE A 40 -0.14 14.99 9.64
C PHE A 40 -0.15 14.40 8.21
N LYS A 41 -1.22 13.67 7.87
CA LYS A 41 -1.41 13.12 6.52
C LYS A 41 -1.51 14.21 5.44
N ASN A 42 -2.25 15.28 5.70
CA ASN A 42 -2.38 16.39 4.78
C ASN A 42 -1.07 17.17 4.68
N ASP A 43 -0.38 17.41 5.80
CA ASP A 43 0.93 18.09 5.82
C ASP A 43 1.98 17.32 5.00
N MET A 44 2.04 15.99 5.16
CA MET A 44 2.93 15.15 4.35
C MET A 44 2.52 15.17 2.86
N LYS A 45 1.23 15.20 2.56
CA LYS A 45 0.76 15.32 1.16
C LYS A 45 1.11 16.67 0.56
N THR A 46 1.11 17.75 1.34
CA THR A 46 1.60 19.07 0.92
C THR A 46 3.09 19.01 0.58
N LEU A 47 3.93 18.37 1.41
CA LEU A 47 5.35 18.17 1.09
C LEU A 47 5.55 17.39 -0.22
N TYR A 48 4.71 16.38 -0.48
CA TYR A 48 4.75 15.63 -1.73
C TYR A 48 4.42 16.50 -2.96
N ASN A 49 3.43 17.39 -2.86
CA ASN A 49 2.97 18.23 -3.97
C ASN A 49 3.86 19.46 -4.22
N ASP A 50 4.35 20.10 -3.16
CA ASP A 50 5.07 21.37 -3.28
C ASP A 50 6.55 21.17 -3.64
N HIS A 51 7.07 19.95 -3.43
CA HIS A 51 8.46 19.56 -3.67
C HIS A 51 9.51 20.37 -2.88
N LEU A 52 9.09 21.25 -1.96
CA LEU A 52 9.97 22.05 -1.13
C LEU A 52 10.85 21.16 -0.26
N PHE A 53 12.16 21.46 -0.25
CA PHE A 53 13.19 20.71 0.49
C PHE A 53 13.49 19.30 -0.03
N SER A 54 13.05 18.97 -1.25
CA SER A 54 13.45 17.73 -1.92
C SER A 54 14.98 17.67 -2.10
N ASP A 55 15.57 16.52 -1.78
CA ASP A 55 17.01 16.27 -1.76
C ASP A 55 17.42 15.04 -2.59
N ILE A 56 16.45 14.46 -3.31
CA ILE A 56 16.64 13.36 -4.25
C ILE A 56 15.61 13.45 -5.39
N VAL A 57 16.01 12.99 -6.57
CA VAL A 57 15.15 12.77 -7.73
C VAL A 57 15.04 11.27 -8.01
N LEU A 58 13.84 10.76 -8.22
CA LEU A 58 13.62 9.42 -8.76
C LEU A 58 13.27 9.58 -10.24
N ARG A 59 14.03 8.96 -11.13
CA ARG A 59 13.84 9.09 -12.58
C ARG A 59 13.37 7.76 -13.15
N THR A 60 12.28 7.80 -13.92
CA THR A 60 11.87 6.71 -14.80
C THR A 60 12.26 7.03 -16.24
N ASP A 61 11.99 6.12 -17.17
CA ASP A 61 12.25 6.36 -18.59
C ASP A 61 11.48 7.57 -19.16
N THR A 62 10.40 8.00 -18.51
CA THR A 62 9.53 9.08 -19.03
C THR A 62 9.37 10.28 -18.10
N GLU A 63 9.61 10.17 -16.80
CA GLU A 63 9.32 11.22 -15.82
C GLU A 63 10.38 11.30 -14.70
N GLU A 64 10.46 12.47 -14.05
CA GLU A 64 11.27 12.70 -12.86
C GLU A 64 10.39 13.11 -11.69
N PHE A 65 10.68 12.56 -10.51
CA PHE A 65 9.94 12.79 -9.27
C PHE A 65 10.86 13.35 -8.19
N GLN A 66 10.61 14.59 -7.78
CA GLN A 66 11.28 15.20 -6.63
C GLN A 66 10.78 14.56 -5.33
N ALA A 67 11.69 14.16 -4.45
CA ALA A 67 11.34 13.50 -3.19
C ALA A 67 12.33 13.80 -2.06
N HIS A 68 12.01 13.27 -0.87
CA HIS A 68 12.77 13.46 0.36
C HIS A 68 13.36 12.13 0.84
N ARG A 69 14.69 12.04 0.92
CA ARG A 69 15.40 10.84 1.38
C ARG A 69 14.94 10.40 2.76
N SER A 70 14.66 11.35 3.66
CA SER A 70 14.21 11.08 5.03
C SER A 70 12.89 10.31 5.06
N ILE A 71 11.91 10.73 4.26
CA ILE A 71 10.59 10.09 4.16
C ILE A 71 10.73 8.71 3.52
N LEU A 72 11.44 8.61 2.40
CA LEU A 72 11.67 7.33 1.72
C LEU A 72 12.39 6.32 2.64
N SER A 73 13.45 6.75 3.33
CA SER A 73 14.22 5.91 4.27
C SER A 73 13.41 5.50 5.51
N ALA A 74 12.49 6.34 5.97
CA ALA A 74 11.62 6.01 7.10
C ALA A 74 10.62 4.90 6.73
N ARG A 75 10.25 4.82 5.44
CA ARG A 75 9.09 4.06 4.95
C ARG A 75 9.45 2.87 4.06
N SER A 76 10.72 2.75 3.66
CA SER A 76 11.27 1.67 2.85
C SER A 76 12.68 1.31 3.35
N PRO A 77 12.90 0.07 3.84
CA PRO A 77 14.23 -0.43 4.19
C PRO A 77 15.22 -0.42 3.02
N VAL A 78 14.73 -0.60 1.80
CA VAL A 78 15.55 -0.57 0.58
C VAL A 78 16.06 0.84 0.31
N PHE A 79 15.17 1.85 0.33
CA PHE A 79 15.61 3.26 0.21
C PHE A 79 16.52 3.67 1.37
N ARG A 80 16.23 3.23 2.60
CA ARG A 80 17.11 3.49 3.75
C ARG A 80 18.52 2.97 3.50
N SER A 81 18.64 1.72 3.05
CA SER A 81 19.94 1.09 2.79
C SER A 81 20.65 1.85 1.67
N MET A 82 19.96 2.10 0.56
CA MET A 82 20.46 2.86 -0.60
C MET A 82 21.05 4.23 -0.21
N PHE A 83 20.42 4.96 0.71
CA PHE A 83 20.88 6.29 1.12
C PHE A 83 21.84 6.31 2.31
N SER A 84 21.94 5.22 3.08
CA SER A 84 22.79 5.15 4.28
C SER A 84 24.17 4.55 4.00
N THR A 85 24.31 3.69 3.00
CA THR A 85 25.60 3.08 2.63
C THR A 85 26.47 4.07 1.84
N ASP A 86 27.78 4.07 2.06
CA ASP A 86 28.77 4.85 1.28
C ASP A 86 28.97 4.30 -0.15
N MET A 87 27.87 4.06 -0.86
CA MET A 87 27.83 3.66 -2.26
C MET A 87 27.52 4.88 -3.15
N LYS A 88 27.64 4.71 -4.48
CA LYS A 88 27.44 5.79 -5.46
C LYS A 88 26.12 6.54 -5.25
N GLU A 89 25.04 5.87 -4.84
CA GLU A 89 23.72 6.47 -4.63
C GLU A 89 23.65 7.45 -3.44
N LYS A 90 24.62 7.41 -2.52
CA LYS A 90 24.73 8.43 -1.46
C LYS A 90 25.23 9.76 -2.02
N ALA A 91 26.15 9.72 -2.98
CA ALA A 91 26.71 10.90 -3.61
C ALA A 91 25.82 11.43 -4.74
N ASP A 92 25.10 10.54 -5.42
CA ASP A 92 24.20 10.90 -6.50
C ASP A 92 22.88 11.47 -5.97
N LYS A 93 22.39 12.54 -6.60
CA LYS A 93 21.09 13.15 -6.28
C LYS A 93 19.95 12.56 -7.12
N CYS A 94 20.22 11.53 -7.92
CA CYS A 94 19.25 10.82 -8.75
C CYS A 94 19.25 9.31 -8.46
N VAL A 95 18.07 8.70 -8.47
CA VAL A 95 17.87 7.24 -8.48
C VAL A 95 17.15 6.87 -9.76
N GLU A 96 17.79 6.07 -10.60
CA GLU A 96 17.20 5.56 -11.85
C GLU A 96 16.31 4.33 -11.57
N ILE A 97 15.09 4.35 -12.11
CA ILE A 97 14.05 3.32 -11.95
C ILE A 97 13.51 2.96 -13.34
N SER A 98 14.22 2.08 -14.03
CA SER A 98 13.90 1.68 -15.42
C SER A 98 12.91 0.52 -15.53
N ASP A 99 12.56 -0.14 -14.43
CA ASP A 99 11.69 -1.33 -14.41
C ASP A 99 10.26 -1.04 -13.92
N LEU A 100 9.94 0.22 -13.60
CA LEU A 100 8.61 0.65 -13.17
C LEU A 100 8.06 1.74 -14.08
N SER A 101 6.75 1.70 -14.32
CA SER A 101 6.04 2.80 -14.99
C SER A 101 5.99 4.04 -14.10
N SER A 102 5.98 5.23 -14.72
CA SER A 102 5.85 6.52 -14.03
C SER A 102 4.60 6.60 -13.16
N ASP A 103 3.46 6.05 -13.63
CA ASP A 103 2.24 5.96 -12.81
C ASP A 103 2.44 5.08 -11.56
N THR A 104 3.17 3.96 -11.67
CA THR A 104 3.47 3.10 -10.53
C THR A 104 4.36 3.81 -9.51
N VAL A 105 5.41 4.50 -9.98
CA VAL A 105 6.30 5.29 -9.10
C VAL A 105 5.53 6.41 -8.40
N ARG A 106 4.69 7.15 -9.14
CA ARG A 106 3.81 8.19 -8.58
C ARG A 106 2.88 7.65 -7.49
N ARG A 107 2.21 6.52 -7.74
CA ARG A 107 1.32 5.86 -6.76
C ARG A 107 2.08 5.37 -5.53
N MET A 108 3.26 4.79 -5.73
CA MET A 108 4.14 4.35 -4.65
C MET A 108 4.57 5.53 -3.78
N LEU A 109 5.03 6.63 -4.39
CA LEU A 109 5.41 7.85 -3.67
C LEU A 109 4.22 8.43 -2.90
N LEU A 110 3.06 8.59 -3.53
CA LEU A 110 1.87 9.08 -2.85
C LEU A 110 1.53 8.24 -1.60
N PHE A 111 1.69 6.92 -1.68
CA PHE A 111 1.51 6.03 -0.53
C PHE A 111 2.56 6.27 0.56
N LEU A 112 3.84 6.39 0.20
CA LEU A 112 4.93 6.60 1.15
C LEU A 112 4.72 7.88 1.99
N TYR A 113 4.14 8.93 1.39
CA TYR A 113 3.85 10.19 2.08
C TYR A 113 2.53 10.19 2.86
N SER A 114 1.51 9.41 2.45
CA SER A 114 0.15 9.64 2.97
C SER A 114 -0.63 8.39 3.41
N ASP A 115 -0.04 7.20 3.28
CA ASP A 115 -0.71 5.89 3.46
C ASP A 115 -1.97 5.71 2.58
N PHE A 116 -2.17 6.59 1.60
CA PHE A 116 -3.28 6.56 0.66
C PHE A 116 -2.92 5.74 -0.55
N VAL A 117 -3.83 4.85 -0.96
CA VAL A 117 -3.75 4.11 -2.21
C VAL A 117 -4.94 4.56 -3.04
N GLU A 118 -4.66 5.06 -4.23
CA GLU A 118 -5.67 5.39 -5.23
C GLU A 118 -6.44 4.15 -5.68
N GLU A 119 -7.54 4.35 -6.40
CA GLU A 119 -8.30 3.24 -6.96
C GLU A 119 -7.41 2.31 -7.80
N LEU A 120 -7.58 1.02 -7.54
CA LEU A 120 -6.81 -0.05 -8.17
C LEU A 120 -7.69 -0.79 -9.18
N ASN A 121 -7.08 -1.17 -10.29
CA ASN A 121 -7.55 -2.24 -11.15
C ASN A 121 -6.51 -3.36 -11.12
N LEU A 122 -6.77 -4.49 -11.79
CA LEU A 122 -5.85 -5.62 -11.76
C LEU A 122 -4.43 -5.26 -12.25
N LYS A 123 -4.32 -4.46 -13.33
CA LYS A 123 -3.02 -4.05 -13.87
C LYS A 123 -2.25 -3.21 -12.86
N SER A 124 -2.84 -2.12 -12.37
CA SER A 124 -2.18 -1.22 -11.42
C SER A 124 -1.91 -1.90 -10.07
N ALA A 125 -2.77 -2.83 -9.63
CA ALA A 125 -2.53 -3.61 -8.42
C ALA A 125 -1.28 -4.49 -8.53
N LYS A 126 -1.07 -5.18 -9.67
CA LYS A 126 0.12 -6.03 -9.89
C LYS A 126 1.39 -5.20 -10.01
N GLU A 127 1.37 -4.13 -10.80
CA GLU A 127 2.53 -3.24 -10.96
C GLU A 127 2.93 -2.61 -9.63
N LEU A 128 1.95 -2.12 -8.85
CA LEU A 128 2.20 -1.53 -7.53
C LEU A 128 2.58 -2.57 -6.49
N TYR A 129 2.08 -3.80 -6.60
CA TYR A 129 2.51 -4.93 -5.76
C TYR A 129 3.99 -5.25 -5.99
N PHE A 130 4.41 -5.33 -7.26
CA PHE A 130 5.81 -5.57 -7.64
C PHE A 130 6.72 -4.46 -7.11
N ALA A 131 6.34 -3.18 -7.30
CA ALA A 131 7.08 -2.05 -6.76
C ALA A 131 7.18 -2.11 -5.23
N ALA A 132 6.08 -2.41 -4.54
CA ALA A 132 6.05 -2.52 -3.09
C ALA A 132 6.92 -3.67 -2.57
N ASP A 133 7.00 -4.80 -3.27
CA ASP A 133 7.91 -5.88 -2.91
C ASP A 133 9.38 -5.49 -3.14
N LYS A 134 9.70 -4.91 -4.31
CA LYS A 134 11.04 -4.45 -4.66
C LYS A 134 11.62 -3.46 -3.65
N TYR A 135 10.81 -2.53 -3.16
CA TYR A 135 11.23 -1.51 -2.20
C TYR A 135 10.90 -1.87 -0.74
N ASP A 136 10.48 -3.09 -0.46
CA ASP A 136 10.13 -3.58 0.87
C ASP A 136 9.14 -2.68 1.64
N ILE A 137 8.04 -2.33 0.95
CA ILE A 137 6.93 -1.52 1.47
C ILE A 137 5.78 -2.49 1.82
N ILE A 138 5.97 -3.27 2.88
CA ILE A 138 5.10 -4.39 3.29
C ILE A 138 3.61 -3.99 3.35
N SER A 139 3.30 -2.81 3.89
CA SER A 139 1.92 -2.33 4.03
C SER A 139 1.24 -2.08 2.68
N LEU A 140 1.98 -1.58 1.69
CA LEU A 140 1.47 -1.38 0.33
C LEU A 140 1.30 -2.71 -0.39
N LYS A 141 2.32 -3.59 -0.31
CA LYS A 141 2.26 -4.95 -0.86
C LYS A 141 1.01 -5.68 -0.38
N ARG A 142 0.75 -5.63 0.93
CA ARG A 142 -0.45 -6.23 1.54
C ARG A 142 -1.76 -5.63 1.02
N ARG A 143 -1.83 -4.31 0.82
CA ARG A 143 -3.04 -3.67 0.26
C ARG A 143 -3.33 -4.14 -1.16
N CYS A 144 -2.30 -4.22 -2.01
CA CYS A 144 -2.43 -4.75 -3.36
C CYS A 144 -2.82 -6.23 -3.35
N ALA A 145 -2.23 -7.05 -2.47
CA ALA A 145 -2.60 -8.46 -2.31
C ALA A 145 -4.08 -8.62 -1.91
N VAL A 146 -4.55 -7.89 -0.90
CA VAL A 146 -5.95 -7.93 -0.45
C VAL A 146 -6.91 -7.49 -1.56
N PHE A 147 -6.52 -6.49 -2.36
CA PHE A 147 -7.30 -6.10 -3.53
C PHE A 147 -7.42 -7.26 -4.54
N MET A 148 -6.30 -7.91 -4.89
CA MET A 148 -6.32 -9.03 -5.83
C MET A 148 -7.14 -10.20 -5.29
N GLN A 149 -6.99 -10.55 -4.00
CA GLN A 149 -7.77 -11.61 -3.34
C GLN A 149 -9.29 -11.38 -3.46
N ARG A 150 -9.74 -10.14 -3.24
CA ARG A 150 -11.17 -9.77 -3.30
C ARG A 150 -11.73 -9.77 -4.72
N ASN A 151 -10.87 -9.67 -5.73
CA ASN A 151 -11.26 -9.56 -7.13
C ASN A 151 -10.85 -10.78 -7.96
N LEU A 152 -10.59 -11.93 -7.31
CA LEU A 152 -10.31 -13.18 -8.01
C LEU A 152 -11.51 -13.61 -8.87
N CYS A 153 -11.23 -13.94 -10.12
CA CYS A 153 -12.19 -14.46 -11.09
C CYS A 153 -11.50 -15.49 -12.02
N PRO A 154 -12.27 -16.28 -12.80
CA PRO A 154 -11.67 -17.31 -13.66
C PRO A 154 -10.66 -16.76 -14.67
N SER A 155 -10.85 -15.51 -15.13
CA SER A 155 -9.96 -14.89 -16.13
C SER A 155 -8.66 -14.32 -15.55
N ASN A 156 -8.54 -14.16 -14.22
CA ASN A 156 -7.32 -13.61 -13.60
C ASN A 156 -6.61 -14.54 -12.61
N VAL A 157 -7.27 -15.62 -12.17
CA VAL A 157 -6.76 -16.48 -11.10
C VAL A 157 -5.41 -17.10 -11.43
N CYS A 158 -5.18 -17.50 -12.68
CA CYS A 158 -3.90 -18.06 -13.13
C CYS A 158 -2.77 -17.04 -13.02
N GLU A 159 -3.04 -15.80 -13.44
CA GLU A 159 -2.04 -14.73 -13.40
C GLU A 159 -1.67 -14.35 -11.97
N VAL A 160 -2.68 -14.24 -11.08
CA VAL A 160 -2.44 -13.95 -9.66
C VAL A 160 -1.69 -15.11 -8.99
N LEU A 161 -1.90 -16.37 -9.42
CA LEU A 161 -1.14 -17.52 -8.94
C LEU A 161 0.35 -17.40 -9.28
N VAL A 162 0.68 -17.06 -10.53
CA VAL A 162 2.08 -16.87 -10.96
C VAL A 162 2.73 -15.78 -10.11
N LEU A 163 2.06 -14.64 -9.95
CA LEU A 163 2.57 -13.53 -9.17
C LEU A 163 2.83 -13.94 -7.71
N ALA A 164 1.88 -14.63 -7.08
CA ALA A 164 2.02 -15.07 -5.69
C ALA A 164 3.15 -16.09 -5.52
N ASP A 165 3.35 -16.99 -6.49
CA ASP A 165 4.44 -17.95 -6.49
C ASP A 165 5.80 -17.27 -6.65
N MET A 166 5.92 -16.39 -7.64
CA MET A 166 7.14 -15.64 -7.95
C MET A 166 7.63 -14.81 -6.76
N HIS A 167 6.72 -14.15 -6.05
CA HIS A 167 7.02 -13.33 -4.88
C HIS A 167 6.94 -14.07 -3.54
N GLN A 168 6.79 -15.40 -3.58
CA GLN A 168 6.69 -16.27 -2.40
C GLN A 168 5.63 -15.82 -1.37
N ASP A 169 4.55 -15.21 -1.85
CA ASP A 169 3.47 -14.68 -1.03
C ASP A 169 2.49 -15.79 -0.68
N ARG A 170 2.73 -16.41 0.48
CA ARG A 170 1.96 -17.57 0.96
C ARG A 170 0.49 -17.24 1.18
N ASP A 171 0.18 -16.04 1.66
CA ASP A 171 -1.19 -15.63 1.97
C ASP A 171 -1.99 -15.44 0.69
N LEU A 172 -1.43 -14.73 -0.30
CA LEU A 172 -2.07 -14.58 -1.61
C LEU A 172 -2.19 -15.92 -2.33
N LYS A 173 -1.15 -16.75 -2.29
CA LYS A 173 -1.15 -18.09 -2.91
C LYS A 173 -2.21 -18.99 -2.28
N SER A 174 -2.37 -18.96 -0.95
CA SER A 174 -3.43 -19.70 -0.26
C SER A 174 -4.82 -19.25 -0.69
N ALA A 175 -5.07 -17.95 -0.75
CA ALA A 175 -6.36 -17.40 -1.19
C ALA A 175 -6.69 -17.80 -2.64
N VAL A 176 -5.69 -17.82 -3.52
CA VAL A 176 -5.83 -18.29 -4.90
C VAL A 176 -6.18 -19.78 -4.94
N TYR A 177 -5.49 -20.64 -4.17
CA TYR A 177 -5.84 -22.06 -4.09
C TYR A 177 -7.26 -22.29 -3.59
N ASP A 178 -7.69 -21.56 -2.55
CA ASP A 178 -9.05 -21.65 -2.03
C ASP A 178 -10.09 -21.24 -3.07
N TYR A 179 -9.79 -20.22 -3.87
CA TYR A 179 -10.64 -19.81 -4.98
C TYR A 179 -10.75 -20.90 -6.05
N ILE A 180 -9.61 -21.46 -6.49
CA ILE A 180 -9.57 -22.54 -7.48
C ILE A 180 -10.35 -23.75 -6.98
N GLN A 181 -10.18 -24.15 -5.72
CA GLN A 181 -10.88 -25.30 -5.16
C GLN A 181 -12.40 -25.09 -5.18
N LYS A 182 -12.89 -23.88 -4.87
CA LYS A 182 -14.32 -23.55 -4.88
C LYS A 182 -14.91 -23.42 -6.28
N ASN A 183 -14.09 -23.17 -7.30
CA ASN A 183 -14.53 -22.86 -8.67
C ASN A 183 -13.90 -23.78 -9.72
N ASP A 184 -13.42 -24.95 -9.31
CA ASP A 184 -12.53 -25.84 -10.06
C ASP A 184 -13.03 -26.16 -11.48
N LYS A 185 -14.32 -26.47 -11.63
CA LYS A 185 -14.97 -26.76 -12.92
C LYS A 185 -14.89 -25.57 -13.88
N LYS A 186 -15.14 -24.35 -13.38
CA LYS A 186 -15.12 -23.13 -14.19
C LYS A 186 -13.69 -22.76 -14.58
N VAL A 187 -12.76 -22.84 -13.63
CA VAL A 187 -11.35 -22.50 -13.87
C VAL A 187 -10.76 -23.50 -14.87
N PHE A 188 -10.90 -24.81 -14.66
CA PHE A 188 -10.21 -25.79 -15.52
C PHE A 188 -10.83 -25.93 -16.91
N ALA A 189 -12.06 -25.46 -17.11
CA ALA A 189 -12.68 -25.39 -18.43
C ALA A 189 -12.28 -24.13 -19.22
N SER A 190 -11.65 -23.14 -18.58
CA SER A 190 -11.34 -21.84 -19.19
C SER A 190 -10.13 -21.90 -20.11
N ASP A 191 -10.05 -20.99 -21.08
CA ASP A 191 -8.90 -20.90 -21.98
C ASP A 191 -7.66 -20.36 -21.26
N GLU A 192 -7.85 -19.52 -20.24
CA GLU A 192 -6.77 -19.05 -19.37
C GLU A 192 -6.09 -20.19 -18.62
N TRP A 193 -6.84 -21.21 -18.19
CA TRP A 193 -6.25 -22.40 -17.57
C TRP A 193 -5.48 -23.25 -18.58
N LYS A 194 -5.99 -23.39 -19.81
CA LYS A 194 -5.28 -24.10 -20.89
C LYS A 194 -3.94 -23.43 -21.19
N LEU A 195 -3.94 -22.12 -21.41
CA LEU A 195 -2.72 -21.33 -21.61
C LEU A 195 -1.79 -21.37 -20.39
N PHE A 196 -2.35 -21.42 -19.18
CA PHE A 196 -1.57 -21.54 -17.96
C PHE A 196 -0.84 -22.89 -17.88
N MET A 197 -1.47 -24.00 -18.28
CA MET A 197 -0.81 -25.31 -18.32
C MET A 197 0.37 -25.35 -19.29
N GLU A 198 0.25 -24.68 -20.44
CA GLU A 198 1.32 -24.62 -21.45
C GLU A 198 2.52 -23.82 -20.95
N ASN A 199 2.28 -22.68 -20.33
CA ASN A 199 3.34 -21.74 -19.92
C ASN A 199 3.88 -21.99 -18.51
N ASN A 200 3.11 -22.63 -17.63
CA ASN A 200 3.43 -22.81 -16.22
C ASN A 200 3.14 -24.26 -15.76
N SER A 201 3.59 -25.24 -16.55
CA SER A 201 3.27 -26.67 -16.39
C SER A 201 3.57 -27.22 -15.00
N TYR A 202 4.68 -26.81 -14.36
CA TYR A 202 5.01 -27.22 -12.99
C TYR A 202 3.97 -26.74 -11.96
N ILE A 203 3.60 -25.45 -12.01
CA ILE A 203 2.62 -24.88 -11.09
C ILE A 203 1.24 -25.50 -11.34
N ALA A 204 0.87 -25.68 -12.61
CA ALA A 204 -0.38 -26.33 -12.99
C ALA A 204 -0.47 -27.77 -12.48
N ALA A 205 0.60 -28.57 -12.64
CA ALA A 205 0.66 -29.93 -12.13
C ALA A 205 0.49 -29.97 -10.60
N HIS A 206 1.13 -29.05 -9.88
CA HIS A 206 0.97 -28.93 -8.43
C HIS A 206 -0.48 -28.60 -8.03
N VAL A 207 -1.14 -27.67 -8.74
CA VAL A 207 -2.55 -27.33 -8.49
C VAL A 207 -3.46 -28.55 -8.74
N MET A 208 -3.26 -29.26 -9.85
CA MET A 208 -4.05 -30.44 -10.20
C MET A 208 -3.85 -31.60 -9.23
N HIS A 209 -2.61 -31.84 -8.81
CA HIS A 209 -2.30 -32.86 -7.81
C HIS A 209 -3.00 -32.57 -6.49
N ASN A 210 -2.94 -31.32 -6.01
CA ASN A 210 -3.63 -30.92 -4.79
C ASN A 210 -5.15 -31.04 -4.88
N ARG A 211 -5.73 -30.80 -6.07
CA ARG A 211 -7.16 -31.04 -6.30
C ARG A 211 -7.49 -32.53 -6.20
N TYR A 212 -6.70 -33.39 -6.85
CA TYR A 212 -6.93 -34.84 -6.84
C TYR A 212 -6.82 -35.43 -5.43
N MET A 213 -5.86 -34.97 -4.62
CA MET A 213 -5.66 -35.47 -3.26
C MET A 213 -6.72 -34.98 -2.25
N LYS A 214 -7.47 -33.92 -2.56
CA LYS A 214 -8.50 -33.35 -1.69
C LYS A 214 -9.93 -33.80 -2.03
N ASN A 215 -10.12 -34.51 -3.14
CA ASN A 215 -11.39 -35.07 -3.60
C ASN A 215 -11.38 -36.59 -3.42
#